data_AF-A0A2I2FXU3-F1
#
_entry.id   AF-A0A2I2FXU3-F1
#
_cell.length_a   1.000
_cell.length_b   1.000
_cell.length_c   1.000
_cell.angle_alpha   90.00
_cell.angle_beta   90.00
_cell.angle_gamma   90.00
#
_symmetry.space_group_name_H-M   'P 1'
#
loop_
_entity.id
_entity.type
_entity.pdbx_description
1 polymer ?
#
loop_
_entity_poly.entity_id
_entity_poly.type
_entity_poly.pdbx_seq_one_letter_code
_entity_poly.pdbx_strand_id
1 'polypeptide(L)'
;MVPLDDPLKNFTVALHFACLQNDADQVTQLMRMGARRDALSESGASALEVADQLNRVEVVKRLMADVDVEKMGLLELLYAIRRGQSTVVHALMEMGVKEQLQDIVVFRGVFLMACAFSNTLVVNALIRHGRPLNVAAFEEILVYIARLANNHAIAELIREISGEQRRRFFRTTMVSHSPSF
;
A
#
# COMPACT_ATOMS: atom_id res chain seq x y z
N MET A 1 30.14 10.56 -18.37
CA MET A 1 30.87 9.78 -17.37
C MET A 1 30.82 10.58 -16.08
N VAL A 2 29.91 10.25 -15.16
CA VAL A 2 29.79 10.97 -13.88
C VAL A 2 31.00 10.58 -13.01
N PRO A 3 31.68 11.53 -12.35
CA PRO A 3 32.90 11.23 -11.58
C PRO A 3 32.63 10.19 -10.49
N LEU A 4 33.63 9.36 -10.20
CA LEU A 4 33.59 8.36 -9.12
C LEU A 4 33.42 8.98 -7.72
N ASP A 5 33.63 10.29 -7.58
CA ASP A 5 33.54 11.05 -6.33
C ASP A 5 32.33 12.01 -6.27
N ASP A 6 31.22 11.71 -6.96
CA ASP A 6 29.98 12.49 -6.78
C ASP A 6 29.34 12.16 -5.41
N PRO A 7 29.26 13.12 -4.46
CA PRO A 7 28.67 12.89 -3.15
C PRO A 7 27.23 12.37 -3.23
N LEU A 8 26.48 12.76 -4.27
CA LEU A 8 25.10 12.29 -4.48
C LEU A 8 25.05 10.82 -4.88
N LYS A 9 26.04 10.34 -5.64
CA LYS A 9 26.16 8.90 -5.98
C LYS A 9 26.48 8.09 -4.73
N ASN A 10 27.34 8.60 -3.84
CA ASN A 10 27.66 7.95 -2.57
C ASN A 10 26.45 7.87 -1.63
N PHE A 11 25.65 8.94 -1.52
CA PHE A 11 24.41 8.91 -0.75
C PHE A 11 23.35 7.97 -1.35
N THR A 12 23.28 7.89 -2.68
CA THR A 12 22.37 6.99 -3.38
C THR A 12 22.69 5.54 -3.06
N VAL A 13 23.95 5.11 -3.20
CA VAL A 13 24.37 3.74 -2.87
C VAL A 13 24.12 3.42 -1.40
N ALA A 14 24.49 4.33 -0.49
CA ALA A 14 24.27 4.16 0.94
C ALA A 14 22.77 4.04 1.29
N LEU A 15 21.91 4.84 0.66
CA LEU A 15 20.46 4.80 0.91
C LEU A 15 19.85 3.47 0.49
N HIS A 16 20.25 2.94 -0.67
CA HIS A 16 19.81 1.63 -1.12
C HIS A 16 20.27 0.53 -0.17
N PHE A 17 21.54 0.57 0.27
CA PHE A 17 22.05 -0.40 1.23
C PHE A 17 21.28 -0.37 2.56
N ALA A 18 20.99 0.82 3.09
CA ALA A 18 20.17 0.97 4.29
C ALA A 18 18.76 0.37 4.12
N CYS A 19 18.14 0.55 2.94
CA CYS A 19 16.86 -0.07 2.61
C CYS A 19 16.94 -1.61 2.58
N LEU A 20 18.01 -2.17 2.00
CA LEU A 20 18.25 -3.61 1.96
C LEU A 20 18.38 -4.20 3.38
N GLN A 21 19.09 -3.48 4.27
CA GLN A 21 19.31 -3.90 5.66
C GLN A 21 18.12 -3.63 6.59
N ASN A 22 17.04 -3.01 6.09
CA ASN A 22 15.92 -2.55 6.92
C ASN A 22 16.35 -1.56 8.03
N ASP A 23 17.36 -0.73 7.76
CA ASP A 23 17.91 0.23 8.71
C ASP A 23 17.21 1.59 8.57
N ALA A 24 16.07 1.74 9.26
CA ALA A 24 15.25 2.95 9.20
C ALA A 24 15.95 4.19 9.79
N ASP A 25 16.85 4.02 10.77
CA ASP A 25 17.57 5.13 11.39
C ASP A 25 18.64 5.67 10.44
N GLN A 26 19.38 4.77 9.78
CA GLN A 26 20.34 5.15 8.75
C GLN A 26 19.65 5.82 7.55
N VAL A 27 18.48 5.32 7.13
CA VAL A 27 17.65 5.97 6.10
C VAL A 27 17.32 7.41 6.51
N THR A 28 16.90 7.62 7.75
CA THR A 28 16.59 8.96 8.28
C THR A 28 17.80 9.88 8.23
N GLN A 29 18.97 9.38 8.64
CA GLN A 29 20.21 10.15 8.62
C GLN A 29 20.62 10.53 7.19
N LEU A 30 20.56 9.58 6.26
CA LEU A 30 20.92 9.81 4.86
C LEU A 30 19.96 10.79 4.16
N MET A 31 18.65 10.69 4.43
CA MET A 31 17.66 11.65 3.92
C MET A 31 17.95 13.07 4.44
N ARG A 32 18.35 13.22 5.71
CA ARG A 32 18.78 14.53 6.26
C ARG A 32 20.07 15.07 5.63
N MET A 33 20.93 14.19 5.13
CA MET A 33 22.15 14.56 4.39
C MET A 33 21.88 14.90 2.92
N GLY A 34 20.61 14.86 2.47
CA GLY A 34 20.21 15.21 1.11
C GLY A 34 20.06 14.02 0.15
N ALA A 35 20.13 12.78 0.65
CA ALA A 35 19.72 11.62 -0.13
C ALA A 35 18.24 11.74 -0.51
N ARG A 36 17.87 11.27 -1.71
CA ARG A 36 16.49 11.35 -2.19
C ARG A 36 15.87 9.97 -2.33
N ARG A 37 14.60 9.84 -1.93
CA ARG A 37 13.84 8.59 -2.01
C ARG A 37 13.64 8.05 -3.44
N ASP A 38 13.71 8.93 -4.43
CA ASP A 38 13.58 8.66 -5.86
C ASP A 38 14.93 8.49 -6.58
N ALA A 39 16.05 8.59 -5.85
CA ALA A 39 17.36 8.33 -6.42
C ALA A 39 17.44 6.88 -6.91
N LEU A 40 17.95 6.69 -8.14
CA LEU A 40 17.98 5.40 -8.80
C LEU A 40 19.30 4.67 -8.56
N SER A 41 19.21 3.37 -8.28
CA SER A 41 20.34 2.45 -8.27
C SER A 41 20.91 2.22 -9.68
N GLU A 42 22.01 1.47 -9.79
CA GLU A 42 22.55 1.04 -11.08
C GLU A 42 21.59 0.11 -11.85
N SER A 43 20.66 -0.56 -11.16
CA SER A 43 19.60 -1.35 -11.80
C SER A 43 18.36 -0.52 -12.18
N GLY A 44 18.37 0.79 -11.94
CA GLY A 44 17.27 1.70 -12.25
C GLY A 44 16.11 1.67 -11.25
N ALA A 45 16.25 0.97 -10.12
CA ALA A 45 15.25 0.97 -9.06
C ALA A 45 15.50 2.13 -8.09
N SER A 46 14.45 2.80 -7.66
CA SER A 46 14.53 3.80 -6.59
C SER A 46 14.66 3.17 -5.20
N ALA A 47 15.19 3.91 -4.23
CA ALA A 47 15.25 3.46 -2.84
C ALA A 47 13.86 3.10 -2.29
N LEU A 48 12.82 3.87 -2.67
CA LEU A 48 11.44 3.60 -2.31
C LEU A 48 10.92 2.28 -2.92
N GLU A 49 11.26 1.98 -4.17
CA GLU A 49 10.90 0.70 -4.80
C GLU A 49 11.60 -0.48 -4.14
N VAL A 50 12.88 -0.35 -3.78
CA VAL A 50 13.61 -1.40 -3.04
C VAL A 50 12.96 -1.67 -1.68
N ALA A 51 12.62 -0.62 -0.93
CA ALA A 51 11.95 -0.78 0.36
C ALA A 51 10.54 -1.39 0.22
N ASP A 52 9.80 -1.04 -0.83
CA ASP A 52 8.47 -1.58 -1.12
C ASP A 52 8.53 -3.08 -1.47
N GLN A 53 9.44 -3.48 -2.35
CA GLN A 53 9.64 -4.87 -2.76
C GLN A 53 10.08 -5.77 -1.60
N LEU A 54 10.82 -5.21 -0.63
CA LEU A 54 11.29 -5.93 0.55
C LEU A 54 10.33 -5.86 1.74
N ASN A 55 9.15 -5.26 1.57
CA ASN A 55 8.12 -5.10 2.61
C ASN A 55 8.64 -4.39 3.88
N ARG A 56 9.43 -3.31 3.70
CA ARG A 56 10.05 -2.55 4.80
C ARG A 56 9.20 -1.33 5.18
N VAL A 57 8.09 -1.57 5.86
CA VAL A 57 7.09 -0.51 6.19
C VAL A 57 7.71 0.69 6.91
N GLU A 58 8.53 0.47 7.95
CA GLU A 58 9.13 1.57 8.69
C GLU A 58 10.16 2.33 7.86
N VAL A 59 10.95 1.64 7.03
CA VAL A 59 11.85 2.30 6.06
C VAL A 59 11.07 3.15 5.07
N VAL A 60 9.96 2.63 4.51
CA VAL A 60 9.10 3.38 3.61
C VAL A 60 8.58 4.65 4.30
N LYS A 61 8.13 4.57 5.55
CA LYS A 61 7.70 5.74 6.34
C LYS A 61 8.83 6.77 6.49
N ARG A 62 10.07 6.32 6.70
CA ARG A 62 11.23 7.23 6.76
C ARG A 62 11.56 7.86 5.41
N LEU A 63 11.45 7.10 4.31
CA LEU A 63 11.62 7.62 2.96
C LEU A 63 10.52 8.61 2.56
N MET A 64 9.34 8.51 3.15
CA MET A 64 8.20 9.40 2.92
C MET A 64 8.03 10.49 3.98
N ALA A 65 9.04 10.71 4.84
CA ALA A 65 8.94 11.66 5.94
C ALA A 65 8.75 13.13 5.50
N ASP A 66 9.02 13.44 4.23
CA ASP A 66 8.81 14.74 3.59
C ASP A 66 7.38 14.95 3.07
N VAL A 67 6.54 13.91 3.03
CA VAL A 67 5.14 14.01 2.59
C VAL A 67 4.30 14.69 3.66
N ASP A 68 3.68 15.80 3.30
CA ASP A 68 2.57 16.37 4.07
C ASP A 68 1.33 15.49 3.85
N VAL A 69 1.15 14.49 4.71
CA VAL A 69 0.07 13.50 4.61
C VAL A 69 -1.31 14.15 4.71
N GLU A 70 -1.46 15.21 5.49
CA GLU A 70 -2.74 15.91 5.67
C GLU A 70 -3.21 16.57 4.37
N LYS A 71 -2.27 17.09 3.56
CA LYS A 71 -2.59 17.75 2.29
C LYS A 71 -2.49 16.83 1.07
N MET A 72 -1.49 15.97 1.02
CA MET A 72 -1.13 15.17 -0.16
C MET A 72 -1.36 13.67 0.01
N GLY A 73 -1.75 13.21 1.19
CA GLY A 73 -1.87 11.79 1.52
C GLY A 73 -2.73 10.97 0.55
N LEU A 74 -3.92 11.46 0.20
CA LEU A 74 -4.81 10.81 -0.77
C LEU A 74 -4.17 10.72 -2.16
N LEU A 75 -3.49 11.77 -2.60
CA LEU A 75 -2.81 11.79 -3.90
C LEU A 75 -1.67 10.76 -3.94
N GLU A 76 -0.84 10.73 -2.90
CA GLU A 76 0.25 9.75 -2.74
C GLU A 76 -0.29 8.32 -2.68
N LEU A 77 -1.42 8.11 -1.99
CA LEU A 77 -2.09 6.81 -1.96
C LEU A 77 -2.54 6.36 -3.35
N LEU A 78 -3.14 7.25 -4.14
CA LEU A 78 -3.56 6.94 -5.51
C LEU A 78 -2.36 6.62 -6.41
N TYR A 79 -1.23 7.33 -6.26
CA TYR A 79 0.00 6.99 -6.97
C TYR A 79 0.54 5.61 -6.57
N ALA A 80 0.60 5.31 -5.28
CA ALA A 80 1.04 4.01 -4.77
C ALA A 80 0.15 2.87 -5.30
N ILE A 81 -1.17 3.07 -5.33
CA ILE A 81 -2.12 2.10 -5.89
C ILE A 81 -1.83 1.86 -7.38
N ARG A 82 -1.69 2.92 -8.19
CA ARG A 82 -1.41 2.77 -9.63
C ARG A 82 -0.05 2.13 -9.92
N ARG A 83 0.92 2.27 -9.01
CA ARG A 83 2.24 1.61 -9.13
C ARG A 83 2.27 0.21 -8.52
N GLY A 84 1.18 -0.24 -7.88
CA GLY A 84 1.11 -1.56 -7.25
C GLY A 84 1.93 -1.68 -5.96
N GLN A 85 2.26 -0.57 -5.30
CA GLN A 85 3.18 -0.51 -4.15
C GLN A 85 2.45 -0.79 -2.83
N SER A 86 2.26 -2.07 -2.50
CA SER A 86 1.45 -2.47 -1.33
C SER A 86 2.05 -2.04 0.00
N THR A 87 3.38 -2.00 0.12
CA THR A 87 4.06 -1.59 1.34
C THR A 87 3.94 -0.08 1.54
N VAL A 88 4.00 0.69 0.45
CA VAL A 88 3.70 2.13 0.46
C VAL A 88 2.25 2.40 0.86
N VAL A 89 1.30 1.64 0.33
CA VAL A 89 -0.12 1.74 0.74
C VAL A 89 -0.27 1.49 2.25
N HIS A 90 0.35 0.44 2.80
CA HIS A 90 0.33 0.17 4.23
C HIS A 90 0.95 1.32 5.03
N ALA A 91 2.16 1.76 4.67
CA ALA A 91 2.84 2.88 5.32
C ALA A 91 1.97 4.15 5.37
N LEU A 92 1.37 4.53 4.23
CA LEU A 92 0.47 5.69 4.14
C LEU A 92 -0.75 5.58 5.06
N MET A 93 -1.33 4.38 5.19
CA MET A 93 -2.44 4.16 6.13
C MET A 93 -1.99 4.36 7.58
N GLU A 94 -0.80 3.90 7.97
CA GLU A 94 -0.23 4.15 9.30
C GLU A 94 0.13 5.61 9.54
N MET A 95 0.54 6.32 8.50
CA MET A 95 0.89 7.75 8.57
C MET A 95 -0.33 8.68 8.64
N GLY A 96 -1.56 8.14 8.55
CA GLY A 96 -2.79 8.90 8.79
C GLY A 96 -3.67 9.16 7.57
N VAL A 97 -3.32 8.66 6.38
CA VAL A 97 -4.17 8.83 5.17
C VAL A 97 -5.59 8.30 5.37
N LYS A 98 -5.78 7.33 6.27
CA LYS A 98 -7.09 6.80 6.65
C LYS A 98 -8.10 7.89 7.08
N GLU A 99 -7.63 9.00 7.66
CA GLU A 99 -8.51 10.10 8.08
C GLU A 99 -9.09 10.88 6.90
N GLN A 100 -8.38 10.91 5.76
CA GLN A 100 -8.90 11.47 4.51
C GLN A 100 -9.89 10.53 3.80
N LEU A 101 -9.98 9.28 4.25
CA LEU A 101 -10.84 8.25 3.66
C LEU A 101 -12.13 8.04 4.47
N GLN A 102 -12.45 8.91 5.43
CA GLN A 102 -13.63 8.78 6.30
C GLN A 102 -14.97 8.89 5.54
N ASP A 103 -14.98 9.51 4.37
CA ASP A 103 -16.11 9.44 3.45
C ASP A 103 -16.14 8.06 2.76
N ILE A 104 -17.27 7.37 2.87
CA ILE A 104 -17.43 6.02 2.31
C ILE A 104 -17.41 6.01 0.78
N VAL A 105 -17.90 7.06 0.12
CA VAL A 105 -17.90 7.18 -1.34
C VAL A 105 -16.46 7.38 -1.83
N VAL A 106 -15.68 8.23 -1.17
CA VAL A 106 -14.25 8.42 -1.46
C VAL A 106 -13.49 7.11 -1.32
N PHE A 107 -13.64 6.44 -0.18
CA PHE A 107 -12.93 5.17 0.05
C PHE A 107 -13.33 4.08 -0.96
N ARG A 108 -14.62 3.99 -1.32
CA ARG A 108 -15.08 3.06 -2.36
C ARG A 108 -14.48 3.39 -3.72
N GLY A 109 -14.36 4.66 -4.08
CA GLY A 109 -13.67 5.09 -5.30
C GLY A 109 -12.21 4.64 -5.33
N VAL A 110 -11.48 4.82 -4.23
CA VAL A 110 -10.10 4.33 -4.06
C VAL A 110 -10.02 2.81 -4.19
N PHE A 111 -10.96 2.08 -3.58
CA PHE A 111 -11.00 0.63 -3.65
C PHE A 111 -11.30 0.11 -5.07
N LEU A 112 -12.25 0.74 -5.78
CA LEU A 112 -12.56 0.43 -7.18
C LEU A 112 -11.35 0.67 -8.09
N MET A 113 -10.61 1.76 -7.87
CA MET A 113 -9.36 2.06 -8.58
C MET A 113 -8.33 0.95 -8.36
N ALA A 114 -8.17 0.46 -7.13
CA ALA A 114 -7.26 -0.65 -6.83
C ALA A 114 -7.69 -1.94 -7.53
N CYS A 115 -8.99 -2.23 -7.59
CA CYS A 115 -9.48 -3.40 -8.31
C CYS A 115 -9.25 -3.34 -9.82
N ALA A 116 -9.36 -2.14 -10.40
CA ALA A 116 -9.22 -1.92 -11.83
C ALA A 116 -7.76 -1.78 -12.29
N PHE A 117 -6.88 -1.17 -11.52
CA PHE A 117 -5.58 -0.70 -12.04
C PHE A 117 -4.37 -1.12 -11.20
N SER A 118 -4.53 -2.10 -10.30
CA SER A 118 -3.46 -2.51 -9.39
C SER A 118 -3.30 -4.03 -9.32
N ASN A 119 -2.78 -4.53 -8.20
CA ASN A 119 -2.54 -5.94 -7.95
C ASN A 119 -3.24 -6.43 -6.67
N THR A 120 -3.21 -7.74 -6.44
CA THR A 120 -3.83 -8.39 -5.28
C THR A 120 -3.22 -7.96 -3.94
N LEU A 121 -1.94 -7.58 -3.91
CA LEU A 121 -1.27 -7.15 -2.68
C LEU A 121 -1.79 -5.78 -2.23
N VAL A 122 -1.98 -4.84 -3.16
CA VAL A 122 -2.59 -3.54 -2.86
C VAL A 122 -4.04 -3.68 -2.39
N VAL A 123 -4.85 -4.51 -3.05
CA VAL A 123 -6.23 -4.78 -2.61
C VAL A 123 -6.24 -5.34 -1.18
N ASN A 124 -5.37 -6.30 -0.89
CA ASN A 124 -5.23 -6.84 0.47
C ASN A 124 -4.76 -5.79 1.49
N ALA A 125 -3.82 -4.92 1.12
CA ALA A 125 -3.34 -3.85 2.00
C ALA A 125 -4.48 -2.87 2.35
N LEU A 126 -5.31 -2.48 1.37
CA LEU A 126 -6.48 -1.62 1.60
C LEU A 126 -7.51 -2.28 2.52
N ILE A 127 -7.74 -3.60 2.40
CA ILE A 127 -8.68 -4.33 3.26
C ILE A 127 -8.15 -4.46 4.70
N ARG A 128 -6.85 -4.71 4.85
CA ARG A 128 -6.21 -4.94 6.16
C ARG A 128 -5.97 -3.67 6.94
N HIS A 129 -5.53 -2.61 6.27
CA HIS A 129 -5.05 -1.38 6.91
C HIS A 129 -5.93 -0.16 6.64
N GLY A 130 -6.82 -0.24 5.64
CA GLY A 130 -7.80 0.79 5.35
C GLY A 130 -9.04 0.67 6.24
N ARG A 131 -10.15 1.23 5.75
CA ARG A 131 -11.41 1.23 6.50
C ARG A 131 -12.15 -0.11 6.33
N PRO A 132 -12.96 -0.49 7.34
CA PRO A 132 -13.82 -1.66 7.21
C PRO A 132 -14.70 -1.57 5.96
N LEU A 133 -14.60 -2.58 5.10
CA LEU A 133 -15.37 -2.70 3.87
C LEU A 133 -16.07 -4.05 3.82
N ASN A 134 -17.39 -4.01 3.64
CA ASN A 134 -18.14 -5.20 3.26
C ASN A 134 -17.96 -5.44 1.76
N VAL A 135 -16.94 -6.23 1.41
CA VAL A 135 -16.61 -6.59 0.03
C VAL A 135 -17.72 -7.45 -0.56
N ALA A 136 -18.30 -8.35 0.23
CA ALA A 136 -19.41 -9.21 -0.21
C ALA A 136 -20.64 -8.43 -0.68
N ALA A 137 -20.95 -7.30 -0.04
CA ALA A 137 -22.07 -6.44 -0.45
C ALA A 137 -21.88 -5.81 -1.85
N PHE A 138 -20.65 -5.77 -2.36
CA PHE A 138 -20.30 -5.16 -3.64
C PHE A 138 -19.55 -6.14 -4.55
N GLU A 139 -19.62 -7.43 -4.27
CA GLU A 139 -18.86 -8.47 -4.97
C GLU A 139 -19.04 -8.37 -6.49
N GLU A 140 -20.29 -8.30 -6.96
CA GLU A 140 -20.62 -8.29 -8.40
C GLU A 140 -19.95 -7.13 -9.14
N ILE A 141 -20.08 -5.90 -8.63
CA ILE A 141 -19.52 -4.71 -9.27
C ILE A 141 -17.99 -4.71 -9.21
N LEU A 142 -17.41 -5.17 -8.10
CA LEU A 142 -15.95 -5.24 -7.92
C LEU A 142 -15.33 -6.29 -8.86
N VAL A 143 -15.95 -7.47 -8.96
CA VAL A 143 -15.54 -8.54 -9.88
C VAL A 143 -15.69 -8.09 -11.34
N TYR A 144 -16.81 -7.43 -11.68
CA TYR A 144 -17.05 -6.93 -13.03
C TYR A 144 -15.96 -5.94 -13.45
N ILE A 145 -15.65 -4.95 -12.60
CA ILE A 145 -14.63 -3.94 -12.88
C ILE A 145 -13.23 -4.57 -12.98
N ALA A 146 -12.87 -5.47 -12.08
CA ALA A 146 -11.59 -6.16 -12.13
C ALA A 146 -11.43 -6.93 -13.45
N ARG A 147 -12.47 -7.66 -13.89
CA ARG A 147 -12.46 -8.39 -15.18
C ARG A 147 -12.44 -7.47 -16.38
N LEU A 148 -13.20 -6.38 -16.37
CA LEU A 148 -13.21 -5.39 -17.45
C LEU A 148 -11.81 -4.80 -17.65
N ALA A 149 -11.06 -4.61 -16.57
CA ALA A 149 -9.67 -4.18 -16.60
C ALA A 149 -8.64 -5.32 -16.77
N ASN A 150 -9.10 -6.54 -17.08
CA ASN A 150 -8.28 -7.75 -17.28
C ASN A 150 -7.51 -8.24 -16.04
N ASN A 151 -7.92 -7.83 -14.83
CA ASN A 151 -7.33 -8.25 -13.56
C ASN A 151 -8.06 -9.49 -13.01
N HIS A 152 -7.89 -10.63 -13.68
CA HIS A 152 -8.52 -11.89 -13.25
C HIS A 152 -8.10 -12.32 -11.84
N ALA A 153 -6.83 -12.12 -11.45
CA ALA A 153 -6.34 -12.45 -10.11
C ALA A 153 -7.08 -11.67 -9.01
N ILE A 154 -7.39 -10.39 -9.24
CA ILE A 154 -8.17 -9.57 -8.31
C ILE A 154 -9.64 -10.05 -8.29
N ALA A 155 -10.21 -10.39 -9.44
CA ALA A 155 -11.58 -10.90 -9.50
C ALA A 155 -11.77 -12.21 -8.71
N GLU A 156 -10.77 -13.07 -8.67
CA GLU A 156 -10.80 -14.29 -7.83
C GLU A 156 -10.55 -13.96 -6.36
N LEU A 157 -9.61 -13.06 -6.05
CA LEU A 157 -9.40 -12.58 -4.67
C LEU A 157 -10.68 -11.98 -4.06
N ILE A 158 -11.43 -11.17 -4.82
CA ILE A 158 -12.69 -10.57 -4.34
C ILE A 158 -13.71 -11.65 -3.98
N ARG A 159 -13.82 -12.71 -4.79
CA ARG A 159 -14.72 -13.85 -4.50
C ARG A 159 -14.33 -14.59 -3.24
N GLU A 160 -13.03 -14.84 -3.08
CA GLU A 160 -12.49 -15.50 -1.88
C GLU A 160 -12.85 -14.71 -0.61
N ILE A 161 -12.53 -13.41 -0.61
CA ILE A 161 -12.81 -12.51 0.52
C ILE A 161 -14.31 -12.42 0.79
N SER A 162 -15.13 -12.31 -0.25
CA SER A 162 -16.58 -12.24 -0.11
C SER A 162 -17.15 -13.53 0.49
N GLY A 163 -16.62 -14.69 0.09
CA GLY A 163 -16.96 -15.99 0.66
C GLY A 163 -16.58 -16.08 2.15
N GLU A 164 -15.40 -15.59 2.53
CA GLU A 164 -14.98 -15.53 3.94
C GLU A 164 -15.88 -14.62 4.77
N GLN A 165 -16.21 -13.42 4.27
CA GLN A 165 -17.08 -12.48 4.97
C GLN A 165 -18.47 -13.07 5.20
N ARG A 166 -19.06 -13.72 4.18
CA ARG A 166 -20.33 -14.44 4.31
C ARG A 166 -20.24 -15.56 5.37
N ARG A 167 -19.21 -16.41 5.33
CA ARG A 167 -19.00 -17.48 6.32
C ARG A 167 -18.87 -16.95 7.76
N ARG A 168 -18.10 -15.88 7.96
CA ARG A 168 -17.93 -15.24 9.27
C ARG A 168 -19.25 -14.66 9.79
N PHE A 169 -20.03 -14.02 8.91
CA PHE A 169 -21.35 -13.51 9.24
C PHE A 169 -22.25 -14.64 9.75
N PHE A 170 -22.42 -15.73 8.98
CA PHE A 170 -23.26 -16.87 9.36
C PHE A 170 -22.84 -17.48 10.71
N ARG A 171 -21.54 -17.69 10.93
CA ARG A 171 -21.02 -18.25 12.19
C ARG A 171 -21.37 -17.37 13.40
N THR A 172 -21.30 -16.05 13.25
CA THR A 172 -21.58 -15.11 14.36
C THR A 172 -23.06 -15.10 14.72
N THR A 173 -23.95 -15.13 13.72
CA THR A 173 -25.40 -15.24 13.94
C THR A 173 -25.80 -16.55 14.63
N MET A 174 -25.23 -17.71 14.26
CA MET A 174 -25.59 -18.98 14.90
C MET A 174 -25.16 -19.07 16.37
N VAL A 175 -23.97 -18.56 16.72
CA VAL A 175 -23.48 -18.58 18.12
C VAL A 175 -24.35 -17.69 19.03
N SER A 176 -24.86 -16.57 18.52
CA SER A 176 -25.74 -15.66 19.27
C SER A 176 -27.17 -16.19 19.51
N HIS A 177 -27.59 -17.26 18.82
CA HIS A 177 -28.92 -17.87 18.95
C HIS A 177 -28.90 -19.21 19.70
N SER A 178 -27.81 -19.53 20.40
CA SER A 178 -27.76 -20.67 21.32
C SER A 178 -28.65 -20.36 22.54
N PRO A 179 -29.77 -21.06 22.80
CA PRO A 179 -30.48 -20.90 24.06
C PRO A 179 -29.54 -21.37 25.17
N SER A 180 -29.33 -20.53 26.18
CA SER A 180 -28.73 -20.99 27.43
C SER A 180 -29.67 -22.04 28.02
N PHE A 181 -29.26 -23.31 27.97
CA PHE A 181 -29.92 -24.40 28.69
C PHE A 181 -29.48 -24.39 30.15
#